data_AF-A0A1X0N2W7-F1
#
_entry.id   AF-A0A1X0N2W7-F1
#
_cell.length_a   1.000
_cell.length_b   1.000
_cell.length_c   1.000
_cell.angle_alpha   90.00
_cell.angle_beta   90.00
_cell.angle_gamma   90.00
#
_symmetry.space_group_name_H-M   'P 1'
#
loop_
_entity.id
_entity.type
_entity.pdbx_description
1 polymer ?
#
loop_
_entity_poly.entity_id
_entity_poly.type
_entity_poly.pdbx_seq_one_letter_code
_entity_poly.pdbx_strand_id
1 'polypeptide(L)' 'QRGLIALLASSVNAADGNIEKISMDERDGRISVVQLVVSVHDRVHLARVIKKLRALTGVTRITRMRS' A
#
# COMPACT_ATOMS: atom_id res chain seq x y z
N GLN A 1 10.54 3.97 -10.11
CA GLN A 1 9.80 3.41 -8.95
C GLN A 1 9.10 2.06 -9.19
N ARG A 2 9.13 1.41 -10.38
CA ARG A 2 8.37 0.15 -10.63
C ARG A 2 8.62 -0.98 -9.61
N GLY A 3 9.84 -1.10 -9.09
CA GLY A 3 10.18 -2.09 -8.06
C GLY A 3 9.44 -1.92 -6.73
N LEU A 4 9.20 -0.67 -6.30
CA LEU A 4 8.46 -0.41 -5.06
C LEU A 4 6.98 -0.77 -5.20
N ILE A 5 6.37 -0.51 -6.35
CA ILE A 5 4.99 -0.93 -6.63
C ILE A 5 4.84 -2.45 -6.54
N ALA A 6 5.76 -3.19 -7.15
CA ALA A 6 5.74 -4.65 -7.09
C ALA A 6 5.90 -5.16 -5.64
N LEU A 7 6.78 -4.52 -4.85
CA LEU A 7 6.98 -4.85 -3.44
C LEU A 7 5.74 -4.56 -2.59
N LEU A 8 5.09 -3.41 -2.80
CA LEU A 8 3.81 -3.06 -2.14
C LEU A 8 2.75 -4.10 -2.48
N ALA A 9 2.59 -4.44 -3.76
CA ALA A 9 1.58 -5.39 -4.20
C ALA A 9 1.81 -6.79 -3.62
N SER A 10 3.05 -7.27 -3.68
CA SER A 10 3.45 -8.53 -3.06
C SER A 10 3.19 -8.54 -1.56
N SER A 11 3.49 -7.44 -0.85
CA SER A 11 3.24 -7.34 0.59
C SER A 11 1.76 -7.31 0.96
N VAL A 12 0.88 -6.75 0.12
CA VAL A 12 -0.57 -6.82 0.33
C VAL A 12 -1.07 -8.26 0.14
N ASN A 13 -0.66 -8.92 -0.95
CA ASN A 13 -1.07 -10.30 -1.24
C ASN A 13 -0.55 -11.28 -0.16
N ALA A 14 0.69 -11.11 0.30
CA ALA A 14 1.26 -11.90 1.40
C ALA A 14 0.64 -11.60 2.77
N ALA A 15 -0.28 -10.63 2.84
CA ALA A 15 -1.08 -10.35 4.01
C ALA A 15 -2.52 -10.85 3.85
N ASP A 16 -2.83 -11.59 2.79
CA ASP A 16 -4.19 -12.04 2.40
C ASP A 16 -5.14 -10.88 2.04
N GLY A 17 -4.59 -9.73 1.66
CA GLY A 17 -5.35 -8.62 1.10
C GLY A 17 -5.47 -8.74 -0.42
N ASN A 18 -6.59 -8.29 -0.97
CA ASN A 18 -6.78 -8.19 -2.43
C ASN A 18 -6.62 -6.74 -2.88
N ILE A 19 -5.91 -6.50 -3.99
CA ILE A 19 -5.75 -5.16 -4.56
C ILE A 19 -6.78 -4.98 -5.68
N GLU A 20 -7.72 -4.06 -5.49
CA GLU A 20 -8.74 -3.74 -6.49
C GLU A 20 -8.21 -2.73 -7.52
N LYS A 21 -7.41 -1.77 -7.06
CA LYS A 21 -6.84 -0.73 -7.91
C LYS A 21 -5.52 -0.22 -7.33
N ILE A 22 -4.60 0.10 -8.23
CA ILE A 22 -3.36 0.78 -7.92
C ILE A 22 -3.17 1.97 -8.86
N SER A 23 -2.82 3.12 -8.30
CA SER A 23 -2.39 4.31 -9.04
C SER A 23 -1.20 4.95 -8.35
N MET A 24 -0.39 5.65 -9.13
CA MET A 24 0.78 6.35 -8.65
C MET A 24 0.76 7.76 -9.20
N ASP A 25 1.06 8.72 -8.34
CA ASP A 25 1.19 10.13 -8.67
C ASP A 25 2.57 10.61 -8.23
N GLU A 26 3.35 11.13 -9.18
CA GLU A 26 4.72 11.58 -8.94
C GLU A 26 4.70 13.10 -8.73
N ARG A 27 4.98 13.55 -7.50
CA ARG A 27 4.88 14.97 -7.17
C ARG A 27 6.12 15.74 -7.61
N ASP A 28 7.28 15.38 -7.07
CA ASP A 28 8.50 16.22 -7.17
C ASP A 28 9.77 15.40 -7.50
N GLY A 29 9.60 14.21 -8.09
CA GLY A 29 10.69 13.28 -8.44
C GLY A 29 11.42 12.62 -7.25
N ARG A 30 11.22 13.10 -6.02
CA ARG A 30 11.76 12.53 -4.77
C ARG A 30 10.74 11.71 -3.99
N ILE A 31 9.46 12.04 -4.11
CA ILE A 31 8.36 11.40 -3.41
C ILE A 31 7.28 11.04 -4.42
N SER A 32 6.83 9.80 -4.34
CA SER A 32 5.70 9.30 -5.11
C SER A 32 4.57 8.93 -4.16
N VAL A 33 3.36 9.32 -4.52
CA VAL A 33 2.16 8.95 -3.79
C VAL A 33 1.57 7.73 -4.50
N VAL A 34 1.52 6.60 -3.80
CA VAL A 34 0.83 5.41 -4.29
C VAL A 34 -0.53 5.32 -3.62
N GLN A 35 -1.57 5.25 -4.42
CA GLN A 35 -2.94 5.00 -3.98
C GLN A 35 -3.28 3.54 -4.23
N LEU A 36 -3.74 2.87 -3.19
CA LEU A 36 -4.13 1.47 -3.20
C LEU A 36 -5.59 1.38 -2.75
N VAL A 37 -6.42 0.75 -3.56
CA VAL A 37 -7.74 0.29 -3.15
C VAL A 37 -7.61 -1.20 -2.84
N VAL A 38 -7.94 -1.58 -1.60
CA VAL A 38 -7.76 -2.96 -1.12
C VAL A 38 -9.03 -3.50 -0.48
N SER A 39 -9.38 -4.73 -0.81
CA SER A 39 -10.42 -5.50 -0.12
C SER A 39 -9.77 -6.28 1.03
N VAL A 40 -10.40 -6.22 2.21
CA VAL A 40 -9.91 -6.86 3.43
C VAL A 40 -11.08 -7.42 4.22
N HIS A 41 -10.88 -8.58 4.85
CA HIS A 41 -11.88 -9.26 5.69
C HIS A 41 -12.47 -8.38 6.81
N ASP A 42 -11.63 -7.67 7.57
CA ASP A 42 -12.08 -6.84 8.69
C ASP A 42 -11.07 -5.72 9.02
N ARG A 43 -11.38 -4.91 10.04
CA ARG A 43 -10.51 -3.80 10.49
C ARG A 43 -9.17 -4.26 11.09
N VAL A 44 -9.11 -5.44 11.70
CA VAL A 44 -7.89 -6.01 12.30
C VAL A 44 -6.96 -6.48 11.19
N HIS A 45 -7.52 -7.15 10.18
CA HIS A 45 -6.82 -7.54 8.96
C HIS A 45 -6.25 -6.31 8.24
N LEU A 46 -7.02 -5.24 8.06
CA LEU A 46 -6.51 -3.99 7.50
C LEU A 46 -5.34 -3.41 8.30
N ALA A 47 -5.43 -3.42 9.64
CA ALA A 47 -4.34 -2.95 10.48
C ALA A 47 -3.05 -3.77 10.28
N ARG A 48 -3.17 -5.10 10.09
CA ARG A 48 -2.03 -5.98 9.76
C ARG A 48 -1.44 -5.66 8.39
N VAL A 49 -2.27 -5.47 7.37
CA VAL A 49 -1.84 -5.05 6.02
C VAL A 49 -1.06 -3.74 6.11
N ILE A 50 -1.63 -2.71 6.74
CA ILE A 50 -0.98 -1.39 6.92
C ILE A 50 0.33 -1.53 7.69
N LYS A 51 0.38 -2.37 8.74
CA LYS A 51 1.60 -2.61 9.52
C LYS A 51 2.71 -3.22 8.66
N LYS A 52 2.40 -4.22 7.82
CA LYS A 52 3.38 -4.81 6.90
C LYS A 52 3.87 -3.78 5.87
N LEU A 53 2.96 -2.99 5.28
CA LEU A 53 3.34 -1.96 4.31
C LEU A 53 4.23 -0.88 4.91
N ARG A 54 3.98 -0.44 6.14
CA ARG A 54 4.84 0.54 6.84
C ARG A 54 6.26 0.02 7.11
N ALA A 55 6.47 -1.29 7.14
CA ALA A 55 7.79 -1.88 7.38
C ALA A 55 8.67 -1.91 6.13
N LEU A 56 8.12 -1.62 4.94
CA LEU A 56 8.87 -1.63 3.69
C LEU A 56 9.75 -0.39 3.56
N THR A 57 11.02 -0.61 3.26
CA THR A 57 11.97 0.48 2.97
C THR A 57 11.47 1.31 1.80
N GLY A 58 11.34 2.63 1.99
CA GLY A 58 10.78 3.56 1.00
C GLY A 58 9.33 3.96 1.24
N VAL A 59 8.63 3.37 2.22
CA VAL A 59 7.32 3.83 2.68
C VAL A 59 7.48 4.81 3.83
N THR A 60 7.31 6.10 3.55
CA THR A 60 7.48 7.16 4.56
C THR A 60 6.22 7.42 5.37
N ARG A 61 5.05 7.31 4.74
CA ARG A 61 3.75 7.59 5.39
C ARG A 61 2.62 6.82 4.71
N ILE A 62 1.67 6.34 5.52
CA ILE A 62 0.40 5.78 5.04
C ILE A 62 -0.76 6.52 5.71
N THR A 63 -1.68 7.00 4.89
CA THR A 63 -2.96 7.57 5.32
C THR A 63 -4.08 6.65 4.82
N ARG A 64 -4.90 6.13 5.74
CA ARG A 64 -6.12 5.42 5.36
C ARG A 64 -7.17 6.44 4.94
N MET A 65 -7.63 6.35 3.70
CA MET A 65 -8.83 7.07 3.25
C MET A 65 -10.07 6.30 3.74
N ARG A 66 -11.06 7.01 4.29
CA ARG A 66 -12.37 6.42 4.59
C ARG A 66 -13.19 6.48 3.32
N SER A 67 -13.68 5.32 2.90
CA SER A 67 -14.79 5.17 1.97
C SER A 67 -16.10 5.39 2.71
#